data_AF-A0A6I1DTV3-F1
#
_entry.id   AF-A0A6I1DTV3-F1
#
_cell.length_a   1.000
_cell.length_b   1.000
_cell.length_c   1.000
_cell.angle_alpha   90.00
_cell.angle_beta   90.00
_cell.angle_gamma   90.00
#
_symmetry.space_group_name_H-M   'P 1'
#
loop_
_entity.id
_entity.type
_entity.pdbx_description
1 polymer ?
#
loop_
_entity_poly.entity_id
_entity_poly.type
_entity_poly.pdbx_seq_one_letter_code
_entity_poly.pdbx_strand_id
1 'polypeptide(L)' 'DGLLSLNRRLADAGITLHFSEIKGPVMDQFKRAALPEQLSGKIYLTHYQAMQDLAPECIKQQDRQDEEDLQPPHTPVS' A
#
# COMPACT_ATOMS: atom_id res chain seq x y z
N ASP A 1 -18.97 -15.54 11.17
CA ASP A 1 -17.50 -15.47 11.28
C ASP A 1 -17.01 -14.03 11.31
N GLY A 2 -16.03 -13.71 12.16
CA GLY A 2 -15.48 -12.36 12.32
C GLY A 2 -14.14 -12.15 11.59
N LEU A 3 -13.55 -10.97 11.79
CA LEU A 3 -12.34 -10.55 11.07
C LEU A 3 -11.11 -11.46 11.30
N LEU A 4 -10.96 -12.01 12.51
CA LEU A 4 -9.89 -12.96 12.81
C LEU A 4 -9.99 -14.25 12.00
N SER A 5 -11.21 -14.74 11.77
CA SER A 5 -11.46 -15.94 10.94
C SER A 5 -11.10 -15.67 9.48
N LEU A 6 -11.41 -14.47 8.98
CA LEU A 6 -11.01 -14.04 7.64
C LEU A 6 -9.48 -13.95 7.52
N ASN A 7 -8.79 -13.30 8.47
CA ASN A 7 -7.33 -13.20 8.47
C ASN A 7 -6.67 -14.58 8.44
N ARG A 8 -7.15 -15.54 9.26
CA ARG A 8 -6.62 -16.91 9.26
C ARG A 8 -6.82 -17.60 7.91
N ARG A 9 -8.03 -17.53 7.34
CA ARG A 9 -8.32 -18.15 6.04
C ARG A 9 -7.49 -17.57 4.90
N LEU A 10 -7.25 -16.26 4.92
CA LEU A 10 -6.37 -15.61 3.94
C LEU A 10 -4.92 -16.07 4.13
N ALA A 11 -4.44 -16.10 5.37
CA ALA A 11 -3.09 -16.58 5.69
C ALA A 11 -2.87 -18.05 5.29
N ASP A 12 -3.85 -18.93 5.56
CA ASP A 12 -3.82 -20.33 5.15
C ASP A 12 -3.75 -20.50 3.62
N ALA A 13 -4.26 -19.52 2.87
CA ALA A 13 -4.18 -19.45 1.41
C ALA A 13 -2.93 -18.72 0.89
N GLY A 14 -2.01 -18.30 1.76
CA GLY A 14 -0.83 -17.51 1.39
C GLY A 14 -1.13 -16.07 0.99
N ILE A 15 -2.31 -15.55 1.36
CA ILE A 15 -2.74 -14.17 1.07
C ILE A 15 -2.63 -13.34 2.35
N THR A 16 -1.94 -12.21 2.25
CA THR A 16 -1.74 -11.31 3.38
C THR A 16 -2.83 -10.25 3.46
N LEU A 17 -3.43 -10.06 4.64
CA LEU A 17 -4.43 -9.02 4.87
C LEU A 17 -3.80 -7.76 5.45
N HIS A 18 -3.93 -6.64 4.73
CA HIS A 18 -3.49 -5.32 5.16
C HIS A 18 -4.69 -4.39 5.38
N PHE A 19 -4.51 -3.40 6.26
CA PHE A 19 -5.47 -2.32 6.47
C PHE A 19 -4.80 -0.97 6.23
N SER A 20 -5.51 -0.02 5.64
CA SER A 20 -5.12 1.39 5.61
C SER A 20 -6.20 2.24 6.29
N GLU A 21 -5.80 3.30 7.00
CA GLU A 21 -6.70 4.35 7.49
C GLU A 21 -7.72 3.91 8.54
N ILE A 22 -7.26 3.09 9.50
CA ILE A 22 -8.10 2.68 10.63
C ILE A 22 -8.23 3.83 11.64
N LYS A 23 -9.49 4.23 11.90
CA LYS A 23 -9.83 5.26 12.90
C LYS A 23 -9.74 4.71 14.33
N GLY A 24 -9.53 5.61 15.30
CA GLY A 24 -9.36 5.28 16.74
C GLY A 24 -10.37 4.26 17.28
N PRO A 25 -11.70 4.48 17.17
CA PRO A 25 -12.70 3.55 17.68
C PRO A 25 -12.66 2.14 17.08
N VAL A 26 -12.15 2.00 15.85
CA VAL A 26 -11.98 0.70 15.16
C VAL A 26 -10.65 0.07 15.58
N MET A 27 -9.58 0.84 15.70
CA MET A 27 -8.30 0.38 16.25
C MET A 27 -8.47 -0.16 17.67
N ASP A 28 -9.29 0.49 18.49
CA ASP A 28 -9.58 0.01 19.85
C ASP A 28 -10.32 -1.33 19.84
N GLN A 29 -11.21 -1.56 18.88
CA GLN A 29 -11.84 -2.87 18.68
C GLN A 29 -10.83 -3.92 18.25
N PHE A 30 -9.90 -3.57 17.35
CA PHE A 30 -8.86 -4.48 16.90
C PHE A 30 -7.95 -4.91 18.05
N LYS A 31 -7.49 -3.95 18.86
CA LYS A 31 -6.69 -4.22 20.07
C LYS A 31 -7.42 -5.12 21.06
N ARG A 32 -8.71 -4.87 21.33
CA ARG A 32 -9.51 -5.76 22.21
C ARG A 32 -9.61 -7.18 21.68
N ALA A 33 -9.60 -7.36 20.36
CA ALA A 33 -9.67 -8.66 19.71
C ALA A 33 -8.29 -9.32 19.50
N ALA A 34 -7.19 -8.70 19.97
CA ALA A 34 -5.81 -9.11 19.69
C ALA A 34 -5.50 -9.29 18.20
N LEU A 35 -6.23 -8.58 17.32
CA LEU A 35 -6.09 -8.71 15.88
C LEU A 35 -4.74 -8.17 15.39
N PRO A 36 -4.24 -7.00 15.83
CA PRO A 36 -2.96 -6.47 15.36
C PRO A 36 -1.79 -7.44 15.58
N GLU A 37 -1.82 -8.21 16.66
CA GLU A 37 -0.80 -9.20 17.01
C GLU A 37 -0.93 -10.49 16.16
N GLN A 38 -2.12 -10.77 15.63
CA GLN A 38 -2.41 -11.96 14.84
C GLN A 38 -2.49 -11.68 13.33
N LEU A 39 -2.43 -10.43 12.92
CA LEU A 39 -2.52 -10.02 11.52
C LEU A 39 -1.30 -10.55 10.76
N SER A 40 -1.55 -11.20 9.63
CA SER A 40 -0.46 -11.63 8.73
C SER A 40 0.21 -10.43 8.04
N GLY A 41 -0.51 -9.33 7.87
CA GLY A 41 -0.07 -8.10 7.22
C GLY A 41 0.11 -6.92 8.17
N LYS A 42 0.02 -5.73 7.60
CA LYS A 42 0.29 -4.46 8.29
C LYS A 42 -0.95 -3.57 8.35
N ILE A 43 -0.99 -2.70 9.36
CA ILE A 43 -1.92 -1.58 9.42
C ILE A 43 -1.15 -0.31 9.09
N TYR A 44 -1.53 0.37 8.01
CA TYR A 44 -0.97 1.63 7.56
C TYR A 44 -1.83 2.79 8.00
N LEU A 45 -1.19 3.93 8.29
CA LEU A 45 -1.91 5.14 8.69
C LEU A 45 -2.66 5.75 7.52
N THR A 46 -2.09 5.71 6.31
CA THR A 46 -2.69 6.27 5.08
C THR A 46 -2.68 5.26 3.94
N HIS A 47 -3.58 5.47 2.97
CA HIS A 47 -3.57 4.68 1.74
C HIS A 47 -2.26 4.83 0.96
N TYR A 48 -1.71 6.06 0.93
CA TYR A 48 -0.42 6.33 0.28
C TYR A 48 0.72 5.50 0.86
N GLN A 49 0.81 5.37 2.19
CA GLN A 49 1.82 4.54 2.84
C GLN A 49 1.67 3.06 2.47
N ALA A 50 0.43 2.55 2.40
CA ALA A 50 0.17 1.18 1.98
C ALA A 50 0.66 0.94 0.54
N MET A 51 0.33 1.85 -0.38
CA MET A 51 0.75 1.75 -1.78
C MET A 51 2.27 1.86 -1.93
N GLN A 52 2.94 2.71 -1.15
CA GLN A 52 4.40 2.85 -1.19
C GLN A 52 5.12 1.56 -0.74
N ASP A 53 4.58 0.84 0.23
CA ASP A 53 5.15 -0.41 0.74
C ASP A 53 4.78 -1.63 -0.12
N LEU A 54 3.55 -1.68 -0.63
CA LEU A 54 3.01 -2.87 -1.31
C LEU A 54 3.12 -2.83 -2.84
N ALA A 55 3.11 -1.64 -3.45
CA ALA A 55 3.12 -1.46 -4.90
C ALA A 55 3.84 -0.15 -5.29
N PRO A 56 5.14 0.00 -4.96
CA PRO A 56 5.90 1.23 -5.18
C PRO A 56 5.93 1.66 -6.65
N GLU A 57 5.83 0.72 -7.60
CA GLU A 57 5.73 0.98 -9.03
C GLU A 57 4.48 1.77 -9.42
N CYS A 58 3.37 1.62 -8.69
CA CYS A 58 2.15 2.39 -8.94
C CYS A 58 2.31 3.87 -8.57
N ILE A 59 3.25 4.20 -7.67
CA ILE A 59 3.52 5.59 -7.25
C ILE A 59 4.57 6.26 -8.15
N LYS A 60 5.49 5.49 -8.74
CA LYS A 60 6.57 6.00 -9.61
C LYS A 60 6.11 6.50 -10.99
N GLN A 61 4.84 6.34 -11.35
CA GLN A 61 4.31 6.76 -12.66
C GLN A 61 3.94 8.25 -12.72
N GLN A 62 4.06 9.01 -11.63
CA GLN A 62 3.75 10.45 -11.60
C GLN A 62 4.94 11.37 -11.91
N ASP A 63 6.19 10.89 -11.85
CA ASP A 63 7.39 11.71 -12.09
C ASP A 63 7.97 11.58 -13.51
N ARG A 64 7.40 10.73 -14.37
CA ARG A 64 8.01 10.39 -15.70
C ARG A 64 7.32 11.05 -16.90
N GLN A 65 6.76 12.25 -16.74
CA GLN A 65 6.21 13.05 -17.85
C GLN A 65 6.95 14.37 -18.12
N ASP A 66 7.99 14.74 -17.36
CA ASP A 66 8.66 16.04 -17.53
C ASP A 66 10.05 15.98 -18.21
N GLU A 67 10.59 14.79 -18.52
CA GLU A 67 11.96 14.66 -19.09
C GLU A 67 12.05 14.34 -20.59
N GLU A 68 10.93 14.10 -21.31
CA GLU A 68 10.97 13.84 -22.76
C GLU A 68 10.92 15.11 -23.64
N ASP A 69 10.80 16.31 -23.06
CA ASP A 69 10.72 17.59 -23.82
C ASP A 69 12.08 18.31 -23.96
N LEU A 70 13.18 17.68 -23.52
CA LEU A 70 14.53 18.26 -23.59
C LEU A 70 15.39 17.65 -24.71
N GLN A 71 14.88 17.59 -25.94
CA GLN A 71 15.74 17.39 -27.11
C GLN A 71 16.42 18.74 -27.47
N PRO A 72 17.75 18.86 -27.42
CA PRO A 72 18.43 20.07 -27.88
C PRO A 72 18.21 20.24 -29.39
N PRO A 73 18.09 21.48 -29.90
CA PRO A 73 17.85 21.73 -31.31
C PRO A 73 18.97 21.11 -32.14
N HIS A 74 18.58 20.27 -33.10
CA HIS A 74 19.50 19.79 -34.13
C HIS A 74 20.07 21.02 -34.86
N THR A 75 21.36 21.26 -34.71
CA THR A 75 22.07 22.16 -35.62
C THR A 75 22.21 21.45 -36.97
N PRO A 76 21.71 22.03 -38.08
CA PRO A 76 22.06 21.52 -39.39
C PRO A 76 23.55 21.77 -39.61
N VAL A 77 24.31 20.68 -39.82
CA VAL A 77 25.67 20.75 -40.35
C VAL A 77 25.56 21.21 -41.82
N SER A 78 26.42 22.19 -42.16
CA SER A 78 26.51 22.85 -43.47
C SER A 78 26.57 21.93 -44.68
#